data_AF-A0AAU6RSZ5-F1
#
_entry.id   AF-A0AAU6RSZ5-F1
#
_cell.length_a   1.000
_cell.length_b   1.000
_cell.length_c   1.000
_cell.angle_alpha   90.00
_cell.angle_beta   90.00
_cell.angle_gamma   90.00
#
_symmetry.space_group_name_H-M   'P 1'
#
loop_
_entity.id
_entity.type
_entity.pdbx_description
1 polymer ?
#
loop_
_entity_poly.entity_id
_entity_poly.type
_entity_poly.pdbx_seq_one_letter_code
_entity_poly.pdbx_strand_id
1 'polypeptide(L)' 'MFLGLALSGPVVIFLGIIALIIFGPKKLPEFGRAMGTSLKEFKDATDGIMKDHEDKDNKDIK' A
#
# COMPACT_ATOMS: atom_id res chain seq x y z
N MET A 1 24.36 3.65 -17.65
CA MET A 1 25.29 3.06 -16.66
C MET A 1 24.91 3.44 -15.21
N PHE A 2 24.63 4.71 -14.90
CA PHE A 2 24.33 5.15 -13.52
C PHE A 2 22.98 4.68 -12.94
N LEU A 3 21.94 4.54 -13.77
CA LEU A 3 20.61 4.16 -13.29
C LEU A 3 20.51 2.69 -12.83
N GLY A 4 21.25 1.79 -13.48
CA GLY A 4 21.30 0.36 -13.09
C GLY A 4 22.09 0.12 -11.79
N LEU A 5 23.06 0.97 -11.49
CA LEU A 5 23.82 0.93 -10.23
C LEU A 5 22.98 1.46 -9.06
N ALA A 6 22.12 2.46 -9.31
CA ALA A 6 21.28 3.09 -8.28
C ALA A 6 20.19 2.16 -7.72
N LEU A 7 19.68 1.24 -8.54
CA LEU A 7 18.71 0.22 -8.12
C LEU A 7 19.35 -1.06 -7.57
N SER A 8 20.69 -1.08 -7.41
CA SER A 8 21.35 -2.21 -6.78
C SER A 8 20.97 -2.29 -5.29
N GLY A 9 20.69 -3.51 -4.82
CA GLY A 9 20.28 -3.78 -3.44
C GLY A 9 21.14 -3.10 -2.36
N PRO A 10 22.48 -3.06 -2.48
CA PRO A 10 23.33 -2.37 -1.51
C PRO A 10 23.06 -0.86 -1.39
N VAL A 11 22.79 -0.17 -2.51
CA VAL A 11 22.54 1.28 -2.53
C VAL A 11 21.20 1.60 -1.90
N VAL A 12 20.17 0.81 -2.19
CA VAL A 12 18.82 0.96 -1.61
C VAL A 12 18.86 0.76 -0.09
N ILE A 13 19.60 -0.24 0.39
CA ILE A 13 19.77 -0.50 1.83
C ILE A 13 20.50 0.66 2.51
N PHE A 14 21.57 1.20 1.90
CA PHE A 14 22.31 2.33 2.45
C PHE A 14 21.44 3.58 2.59
N LEU A 15 20.66 3.91 1.56
CA LEU A 15 19.66 4.99 1.60
C LEU A 15 18.60 4.74 2.67
N GLY A 16 18.13 3.49 2.80
CA GLY A 16 17.20 3.08 3.84
C GLY A 16 17.74 3.32 5.24
N ILE A 17 19.01 2.99 5.51
CA ILE A 17 19.65 3.23 6.81
C ILE A 17 19.72 4.72 7.14
N ILE A 18 20.10 5.57 6.19
CA ILE A 18 20.13 7.03 6.39
C ILE A 18 18.73 7.56 6.71
N ALA A 19 17.73 7.15 5.92
CA ALA A 19 16.34 7.51 6.16
C ALA A 19 15.86 7.02 7.54
N LEU A 20 16.28 5.82 7.97
CA LEU A 20 15.95 5.26 9.28
C LEU A 20 16.65 5.97 10.44
N ILE A 21 17.79 6.62 10.24
CA ILE A 21 18.41 7.45 11.28
C ILE A 21 17.59 8.74 11.47
N ILE A 22 17.10 9.33 10.38
CA ILE A 22 16.29 10.56 10.41
C ILE A 22 14.88 10.27 10.97
N PHE A 23 14.23 9.23 10.45
CA PHE A 23 12.85 8.90 10.82
C PHE A 23 12.75 7.94 12.00
N GLY A 24 13.75 7.09 12.23
CA GLY A 24 13.73 6.04 13.25
C GLY A 24 13.21 4.69 12.70
N PRO A 25 13.79 3.53 13.10
CA PRO A 25 13.41 2.20 12.63
C PRO A 25 11.97 1.80 13.00
N LYS A 26 11.39 2.42 14.02
CA LYS A 26 10.00 2.19 14.44
C LYS A 26 8.97 2.92 13.59
N LYS A 27 9.37 3.95 12.82
CA LYS A 27 8.43 4.75 12.02
C LYS A 27 8.00 4.07 10.73
N LEU A 28 8.86 3.28 10.09
CA LEU A 28 8.46 2.46 8.94
C LEU A 28 7.35 1.43 9.26
N PRO A 29 7.44 0.61 10.33
CA PRO A 29 6.39 -0.34 10.65
C PRO A 29 5.12 0.34 11.18
N GLU A 30 5.24 1.47 11.89
CA GLU A 30 4.10 2.27 12.34
C GLU A 30 3.33 2.86 11.13
N PHE A 31 4.05 3.45 10.18
CA PHE A 31 3.49 3.98 8.93
C PHE A 31 2.87 2.87 8.08
N GLY A 32 3.54 1.72 7.92
CA GLY A 32 3.01 0.57 7.19
C GLY A 32 1.74 -0.01 7.82
N ARG A 33 1.63 -0.03 9.16
CA ARG A 33 0.39 -0.42 9.85
C ARG A 33 -0.74 0.56 9.60
N ALA A 34 -0.47 1.86 9.70
CA ALA A 34 -1.47 2.90 9.44
C ALA A 34 -1.97 2.85 7.98
N MET A 35 -1.05 2.82 7.02
CA MET A 35 -1.40 2.68 5.60
C MET A 35 -2.11 1.36 5.31
N GLY A 36 -1.68 0.25 5.92
CA GLY A 36 -2.29 -1.06 5.74
C GLY A 36 -3.74 -1.09 6.21
N THR A 37 -4.04 -0.46 7.35
CA THR A 37 -5.43 -0.29 7.81
C THR A 37 -6.24 0.54 6.83
N SER A 38 -5.71 1.68 6.36
CA SER A 38 -6.41 2.53 5.38
C SER A 38 -6.68 1.81 4.05
N LEU A 39 -5.71 1.04 3.55
CA LEU A 39 -5.87 0.25 2.32
C LEU A 39 -6.89 -0.88 2.51
N LYS A 40 -6.94 -1.49 3.70
CA LYS A 40 -7.93 -2.51 4.03
C LYS A 40 -9.34 -1.93 4.06
N GLU A 41 -9.55 -0.82 4.76
CA GLU A 41 -10.84 -0.13 4.82
C GLU A 41 -11.28 0.36 3.43
N PHE A 42 -10.35 0.89 2.63
CA PHE A 42 -10.62 1.29 1.25
C PHE A 42 -11.06 0.10 0.38
N LYS A 43 -10.40 -1.06 0.52
CA LYS A 43 -10.79 -2.28 -0.17
C LYS A 43 -12.18 -2.75 0.26
N ASP A 44 -12.42 -2.84 1.57
CA ASP A 44 -13.70 -3.33 2.11
C ASP A 44 -14.86 -2.44 1.67
N ALA A 45 -14.67 -1.11 1.63
CA ALA A 45 -15.65 -0.16 1.11
C ALA A 45 -15.90 -0.35 -0.40
N THR A 46 -14.83 -0.55 -1.18
CA THR A 46 -14.94 -0.78 -2.63
C THR A 46 -15.66 -2.10 -2.95
N ASP A 47 -15.33 -3.17 -2.25
CA ASP A 47 -15.95 -4.49 -2.40
C ASP A 47 -17.43 -4.46 -2.01
N GLY A 48 -17.80 -3.67 -0.98
CA GLY A 48 -19.20 -3.45 -0.59
C GLY A 48 -20.01 -2.74 -1.67
N ILE A 49 -19.43 -1.73 -2.33
CA ILE A 49 -20.07 -1.02 -3.44
C ILE A 49 -20.24 -1.95 -4.65
N MET A 50 -19.22 -2.73 -5.01
CA MET A 50 -19.32 -3.67 -6.15
C MET A 50 -20.43 -4.71 -5.95
N LYS A 51 -20.55 -5.29 -4.75
CA LYS A 51 -21.60 -6.27 -4.44
C LYS A 51 -23.02 -5.67 -4.48
N ASP A 52 -23.20 -4.45 -3.98
CA ASP A 52 -24.51 -3.77 -4.04
C ASP A 52 -24.92 -3.40 -5.48
N HIS A 53 -23.96 -3.26 -6.39
CA HIS A 53 -24.22 -3.08 -7.82
C HIS A 53 -24.57 -4.40 -8.54
N GLU A 54 -23.93 -5.52 -8.20
CA GLU A 54 -24.25 -6.84 -8.77
C GLU A 54 -25.64 -7.35 -8.36
N ASP A 55 -26.06 -7.10 -7.10
CA ASP A 55 -27.38 -7.53 -6.61
C ASP A 55 -28.55 -6.71 -7.18
N LYS A 56 -28.30 -5.48 -7.66
CA LYS A 56 -29.32 -4.63 -8.31
C LYS A 56 -29.57 -5.03 -9.76
N ASP A 57 -28.54 -5.44 -10.50
CA ASP A 57 -28.66 -5.78 -11.93
C ASP A 57 -29.44 -7.10 -12.18
N ASN A 58 -29.48 -8.01 -11.19
CA ASN A 58 -30.21 -9.29 -11.28
C ASN A 58 -31.73 -9.17 -10.95
N LYS A 59 -32.19 -8.04 -10.39
CA LYS A 59 -33.62 -7.85 -10.06
C LYS A 59 -34.44 -7.21 -11.17
N ASP A 60 -33.81 -6.60 -12.17
CA ASP A 60 -34.51 -5.89 -13.25
C ASP A 60 -34.71 -6.75 -14.52
N ILE A 61 -34.19 -7.99 -14.56
CA ILE A 61 -34.32 -8.93 -15.71
C ILE A 61 -35.38 -10.03 -15.45
N LYS A 62 -36.13 -9.99 -14.34
CA LYS A 62 -37.16 -10.99 -14.02
C LYS A 62 -38.59 -10.45 -14.06
#